data_AF-A0A1I8G841-F1
#
_entry.id   AF-A0A1I8G841-F1
#
_cell.length_a   1.000
_cell.length_b   1.000
_cell.length_c   1.000
_cell.angle_alpha   90.00
_cell.angle_beta   90.00
_cell.angle_gamma   90.00
#
_symmetry.space_group_name_H-M   'P 1'
#
loop_
_entity.id
_entity.type
_entity.pdbx_description
1 polymer ?
#
loop_
_entity_poly.entity_id
_entity_poly.type
_entity_poly.pdbx_seq_one_letter_code
_entity_poly.pdbx_strand_id
1 'polypeptide(L)'
;ACNYMYLENDYEQRGSSYWEFHPLKSGRRQLMNDSDGRMYPFYSVTQSVHTIRVGHHWKTNKELQIKDYFHPSVVWELPYSGRVRLTDIHRQQQFLIWLVAVRHRRRGVLTEAQSPADEVHVLKKIRWDYNLRMKVDSHLPVGERVRWFTEYQSEPPQVSEPDEAHLPEESTKAPHCNAAQSLIWYPRDPDRYQRILVPPKQIIVPWSQWVREMLGSKSRRRKPAETAEIRWSPYLVQ
;
A
#
# COMPACT_ATOMS: atom_id res chain seq x y z
N ALA A 1 -1.49 8.21 3.86
CA ALA A 1 -1.03 7.10 4.71
C ALA A 1 -2.11 6.05 4.79
N CYS A 2 -1.74 4.78 4.81
CA CYS A 2 -2.66 3.67 4.97
C CYS A 2 -2.76 3.28 6.45
N ASN A 3 -3.97 3.15 6.99
CA ASN A 3 -4.20 2.74 8.39
C ASN A 3 -4.86 1.36 8.51
N TYR A 4 -5.39 0.83 7.41
CA TYR A 4 -5.94 -0.51 7.32
C TYR A 4 -5.78 -1.05 5.90
N MET A 5 -5.43 -2.33 5.79
CA MET A 5 -5.29 -3.01 4.51
C MET A 5 -5.68 -4.49 4.62
N TYR A 6 -6.58 -4.91 3.75
CA TYR A 6 -6.95 -6.30 3.47
C TYR A 6 -6.90 -6.51 1.96
N LEU A 7 -5.88 -7.20 1.47
CA LEU A 7 -5.72 -7.47 0.05
C LEU A 7 -5.55 -8.96 -0.19
N GLU A 8 -6.67 -9.65 -0.40
CA GLU A 8 -6.74 -11.08 -0.62
C GLU A 8 -6.85 -11.42 -2.11
N ASN A 9 -6.15 -12.48 -2.49
CA ASN A 9 -6.40 -13.26 -3.69
C ASN A 9 -6.82 -14.66 -3.22
N ASP A 10 -8.06 -15.06 -3.48
CA ASP A 10 -8.60 -16.36 -3.09
C ASP A 10 -8.49 -17.34 -4.27
N TYR A 11 -8.11 -18.57 -3.96
CA TYR A 11 -7.93 -19.66 -4.93
C TYR A 11 -8.82 -20.86 -4.55
N GLU A 12 -10.02 -20.56 -4.06
CA GLU A 12 -11.01 -21.49 -3.53
C GLU A 12 -10.37 -22.45 -2.51
N GLN A 13 -10.73 -23.73 -2.54
CA GLN A 13 -10.39 -24.76 -1.55
C GLN A 13 -8.88 -24.97 -1.32
N ARG A 14 -8.02 -24.32 -2.11
CA ARG A 14 -6.57 -24.43 -2.01
C ARG A 14 -5.99 -23.50 -0.96
N GLY A 15 -6.53 -22.30 -0.79
CA GLY A 15 -5.98 -21.26 0.06
C GLY A 15 -6.11 -19.86 -0.54
N SER A 16 -5.49 -18.91 0.15
CA SER A 16 -5.48 -17.49 -0.22
C SER A 16 -4.07 -16.92 -0.11
N SER A 17 -3.77 -15.91 -0.93
CA SER A 17 -2.58 -15.08 -0.74
C SER A 17 -2.97 -13.67 -0.32
N TYR A 18 -2.25 -13.10 0.64
CA TYR A 18 -2.50 -11.74 1.13
C TYR A 18 -1.29 -10.86 0.91
N TRP A 19 -1.52 -9.64 0.42
CA TRP A 19 -0.55 -8.56 0.63
C TRP A 19 -0.74 -8.05 2.06
N GLU A 20 0.35 -7.99 2.81
CA GLU A 20 0.33 -7.60 4.22
C GLU A 20 1.48 -6.65 4.56
N PHE A 21 1.24 -5.75 5.51
CA PHE A 21 2.27 -4.92 6.13
C PHE A 21 2.59 -5.46 7.52
N HIS A 22 3.84 -5.89 7.73
CA HIS A 22 4.29 -6.29 9.07
C HIS A 22 4.11 -5.20 10.15
N PRO A 23 4.40 -3.91 9.90
CA PRO A 23 4.21 -2.89 10.92
C PRO A 23 2.76 -2.75 11.41
N LEU A 24 1.77 -2.82 10.51
CA LEU A 24 0.35 -2.79 10.88
C LEU A 24 -0.08 -4.09 11.56
N LYS A 25 0.24 -5.24 10.95
CA LYS A 25 -0.17 -6.57 11.47
C LYS A 25 0.41 -6.86 12.87
N SER A 26 1.61 -6.37 13.15
CA SER A 26 2.25 -6.52 14.46
C SER A 26 1.87 -5.45 15.48
N GLY A 27 1.03 -4.47 15.11
CA GLY A 27 0.62 -3.37 15.99
C GLY A 27 1.71 -2.36 16.31
N ARG A 28 2.87 -2.42 15.64
CA ARG A 28 3.99 -1.48 15.86
C ARG A 28 3.77 -0.11 15.27
N ARG A 29 2.92 -0.03 14.24
CA ARG A 29 2.46 1.23 13.65
C ARG A 29 0.96 1.16 13.45
N GLN A 30 0.32 2.30 13.65
CA GLN A 30 -1.09 2.48 13.28
C GLN A 30 -1.24 3.00 11.85
N LEU A 31 -0.18 3.60 11.31
CA LEU A 31 -0.15 4.20 9.99
C LEU A 31 1.08 3.75 9.20
N MET A 32 0.91 3.63 7.89
CA MET A 32 1.97 3.39 6.94
C MET A 32 2.05 4.55 5.95
N ASN A 33 3.24 5.09 5.77
CA ASN A 33 3.49 6.09 4.75
C ASN A 33 3.25 5.48 3.36
N ASP A 34 2.37 6.09 2.59
CA ASP A 34 2.02 5.67 1.22
C ASP A 34 2.47 6.70 0.16
N SER A 35 3.29 7.67 0.57
CA SER A 35 4.05 8.51 -0.33
C SER A 35 5.37 7.82 -0.72
N ASP A 36 6.00 8.28 -1.79
CA ASP A 36 7.29 7.76 -2.25
C ASP A 36 8.48 8.16 -1.35
N GLY A 37 8.21 8.92 -0.27
CA GLY A 37 9.18 9.40 0.73
C GLY A 37 10.23 10.37 0.21
N ARG A 38 10.12 10.77 -1.06
CA ARG A 38 10.94 11.82 -1.66
C ARG A 38 10.08 13.03 -1.92
N MET A 39 8.94 12.86 -2.56
CA MET A 39 7.94 13.89 -2.83
C MET A 39 6.70 13.65 -1.98
N TYR A 40 6.22 14.70 -1.31
CA TYR A 40 4.79 14.82 -1.04
C TYR A 40 4.16 15.27 -2.36
N PRO A 41 3.86 14.33 -3.27
CA PRO A 41 2.58 13.63 -3.19
C PRO A 41 2.59 12.17 -3.69
N PHE A 42 1.42 11.52 -3.64
CA PHE A 42 1.09 10.25 -4.30
C PHE A 42 1.45 10.26 -5.81
N TYR A 43 1.35 9.11 -6.46
CA TYR A 43 1.68 8.80 -7.88
C TYR A 43 1.38 9.86 -8.96
N SER A 44 0.54 10.87 -8.70
CA SER A 44 0.28 12.03 -9.57
C SER A 44 1.02 13.29 -9.09
N VAL A 45 2.32 13.39 -9.40
CA VAL A 45 3.20 14.48 -8.93
C VAL A 45 2.81 15.87 -9.43
N THR A 46 2.16 15.99 -10.59
CA THR A 46 1.94 17.29 -11.24
C THR A 46 0.65 18.00 -10.84
N GLN A 47 -0.39 17.26 -10.42
CA GLN A 47 -1.72 17.83 -10.14
C GLN A 47 -2.08 17.91 -8.64
N SER A 48 -1.23 17.37 -7.78
CA SER A 48 -1.48 17.26 -6.34
C SER A 48 -0.64 18.23 -5.49
N VAL A 49 0.22 19.05 -6.13
CA VAL A 49 1.07 20.05 -5.47
C VAL A 49 0.88 21.41 -6.13
N HIS A 50 0.85 22.46 -5.33
CA HIS A 50 0.91 23.83 -5.81
C HIS A 50 2.04 24.60 -5.11
N THR A 51 2.92 25.22 -5.88
CA THR A 51 4.04 26.02 -5.35
C THR A 51 3.66 27.49 -5.29
N ILE A 52 3.69 28.05 -4.08
CA ILE A 52 3.53 29.50 -3.86
C ILE A 52 4.92 30.11 -3.73
N ARG A 53 5.26 31.05 -4.62
CA ARG A 53 6.53 31.79 -4.55
C ARG A 53 6.48 32.84 -3.44
N VAL A 54 7.63 33.28 -2.93
CA VAL A 54 7.66 34.43 -2.01
C VAL A 54 7.29 35.71 -2.78
N GLY A 55 6.40 36.53 -2.23
CA GLY A 55 6.00 37.81 -2.83
C GLY A 55 4.55 38.19 -2.51
N HIS A 56 4.09 39.28 -3.13
CA HIS A 56 2.67 39.66 -3.10
C HIS A 56 1.84 38.74 -3.99
N HIS A 57 0.74 38.23 -3.44
CA HIS A 57 -0.22 37.41 -4.16
C HIS A 57 -1.64 37.95 -3.96
N TRP A 58 -2.43 37.89 -5.02
CA TRP A 58 -3.88 38.07 -4.93
C TRP A 58 -4.52 36.78 -4.39
N LYS A 59 -5.73 36.87 -3.84
CA LYS A 59 -6.47 35.70 -3.37
C LYS A 59 -6.85 34.82 -4.56
N THR A 60 -6.32 33.59 -4.61
CA THR A 60 -6.58 32.65 -5.71
C THR A 60 -7.27 31.39 -5.20
N ASN A 61 -8.12 30.78 -6.02
CA ASN A 61 -8.59 29.42 -5.80
C ASN A 61 -7.75 28.45 -6.64
N LYS A 62 -7.37 27.31 -6.06
CA LYS A 62 -6.60 26.26 -6.72
C LYS A 62 -7.26 24.92 -6.48
N GLU A 63 -7.36 24.14 -7.55
CA GLU A 63 -7.81 22.76 -7.49
C GLU A 63 -6.59 21.85 -7.42
N LEU A 64 -6.58 20.95 -6.44
CA LEU A 64 -5.58 19.90 -6.29
C LEU A 64 -6.27 18.56 -6.52
N GLN A 65 -5.67 17.70 -7.32
CA GLN A 65 -6.19 16.38 -7.66
C GLN A 65 -5.22 15.31 -7.19
N ILE A 66 -5.74 14.35 -6.44
CA ILE A 66 -5.01 13.15 -6.03
C ILE A 66 -5.57 11.99 -6.85
N LYS A 67 -4.67 11.23 -7.47
CA LYS A 67 -4.99 9.99 -8.17
C LYS A 67 -4.18 8.89 -7.51
N ASP A 68 -4.88 7.87 -7.04
CA ASP A 68 -4.26 6.64 -6.62
C ASP A 68 -4.52 5.58 -7.68
N TYR A 69 -3.47 4.88 -8.07
CA TYR A 69 -3.52 3.82 -9.06
C TYR A 69 -3.17 2.54 -8.34
N PHE A 70 -4.17 1.69 -8.12
CA PHE A 70 -3.93 0.33 -7.70
C PHE A 70 -3.17 -0.37 -8.83
N HIS A 71 -1.87 -0.61 -8.65
CA HIS A 71 -1.10 -1.41 -9.59
C HIS A 71 -1.55 -2.87 -9.45
N PRO A 72 -2.43 -3.40 -10.33
CA PRO A 72 -3.09 -4.65 -10.06
C PRO A 72 -2.24 -5.76 -10.64
N SER A 73 -1.11 -6.05 -10.01
CA SER A 73 -0.39 -7.29 -10.30
C SER A 73 -1.08 -8.42 -9.54
N VAL A 74 -2.03 -9.07 -10.20
CA VAL A 74 -2.68 -10.28 -9.70
C VAL A 74 -1.89 -11.51 -10.12
N VAL A 75 -1.69 -12.43 -9.19
CA VAL A 75 -1.02 -13.71 -9.48
C VAL A 75 -2.11 -14.70 -9.87
N TRP A 76 -2.31 -14.91 -11.17
CA TRP A 76 -3.34 -15.81 -11.70
C TRP A 76 -3.15 -17.26 -11.26
N GLU A 77 -1.89 -17.71 -11.24
CA GLU A 77 -1.50 -19.05 -10.86
C GLU A 77 -0.27 -19.01 -9.96
N LEU A 78 -0.27 -19.78 -8.88
CA LEU A 78 0.90 -19.87 -8.00
C LEU A 78 1.98 -20.75 -8.66
N PRO A 79 3.23 -20.27 -8.79
CA PRO A 79 4.26 -20.89 -9.62
C PRO A 79 4.65 -22.32 -9.20
N TYR A 80 4.42 -22.70 -7.94
CA TYR A 80 4.75 -24.03 -7.40
C TYR A 80 3.55 -24.99 -7.35
N SER A 81 2.38 -24.53 -7.78
CA SER A 81 1.13 -25.26 -7.57
C SER A 81 0.56 -25.89 -8.84
N GLY A 82 0.99 -25.41 -10.02
CA GLY A 82 0.66 -25.92 -11.35
C GLY A 82 -0.83 -25.96 -11.72
N ARG A 83 -1.72 -25.59 -10.79
CA ARG A 83 -3.18 -25.84 -10.82
C ARG A 83 -3.99 -24.94 -9.90
N VAL A 84 -3.38 -24.10 -9.07
CA VAL A 84 -4.12 -23.23 -8.13
C VAL A 84 -4.36 -21.91 -8.83
N ARG A 85 -5.62 -21.68 -9.21
CA ARG A 85 -6.02 -20.53 -10.03
C ARG A 85 -6.88 -19.56 -9.24
N LEU A 86 -6.66 -18.28 -9.51
CA LEU A 86 -7.37 -17.18 -8.88
C LEU A 86 -8.86 -17.23 -9.23
N THR A 87 -9.71 -16.98 -8.24
CA THR A 87 -11.18 -17.00 -8.39
C THR A 87 -11.88 -15.81 -7.76
N ASP A 88 -11.32 -15.25 -6.67
CA ASP A 88 -11.85 -14.04 -6.02
C ASP A 88 -10.70 -13.10 -5.66
N ILE A 89 -10.94 -11.81 -5.81
CA ILE A 89 -10.04 -10.73 -5.42
C ILE A 89 -10.83 -9.86 -4.47
N HIS A 90 -10.31 -9.67 -3.25
CA HIS A 90 -10.91 -8.80 -2.27
C HIS A 90 -9.89 -7.75 -1.83
N ARG A 91 -10.25 -6.48 -2.00
CA ARG A 91 -9.45 -5.33 -1.60
C ARG A 91 -10.26 -4.47 -0.66
N GLN A 92 -9.71 -4.19 0.52
CA GLN A 92 -10.23 -3.19 1.45
C GLN A 92 -9.06 -2.39 1.97
N GLN A 93 -9.14 -1.07 1.83
CA GLN A 93 -8.09 -0.18 2.29
C GLN A 93 -8.73 1.04 2.93
N GLN A 94 -8.09 1.52 4.00
CA GLN A 94 -8.44 2.80 4.60
C GLN A 94 -7.21 3.69 4.55
N PHE A 95 -7.47 4.93 4.16
CA PHE A 95 -6.48 5.95 3.99
C PHE A 95 -6.83 7.19 4.80
N LEU A 96 -5.79 7.75 5.40
CA LEU A 96 -5.78 9.12 5.88
C LEU A 96 -4.88 9.94 4.96
N ILE A 97 -5.46 11.00 4.41
CA ILE A 97 -4.80 11.93 3.51
C ILE A 97 -4.81 13.29 4.18
N TRP A 98 -3.68 13.98 4.18
CA TRP A 98 -3.59 15.33 4.72
C TRP A 98 -3.23 16.31 3.62
N LEU A 99 -3.99 17.38 3.53
CA LEU A 99 -3.59 18.56 2.78
C LEU A 99 -2.67 19.38 3.68
N VAL A 100 -1.45 19.64 3.21
CA VAL A 100 -0.45 20.38 3.99
C VAL A 100 0.09 21.57 3.22
N ALA A 101 0.42 22.63 3.95
CA ALA A 101 1.29 23.70 3.46
C ALA A 101 2.69 23.50 4.05
N VAL A 102 3.70 23.46 3.19
CA VAL A 102 5.10 23.30 3.59
C VAL A 102 5.85 24.59 3.32
N ARG A 103 6.42 25.18 4.36
CA ARG A 103 7.31 26.33 4.24
C ARG A 103 8.76 25.85 4.21
N HIS A 104 9.34 25.85 3.02
CA HIS A 104 10.75 25.49 2.85
C HIS A 104 11.68 26.59 3.36
N ARG A 105 12.64 26.23 4.21
CA ARG A 105 13.60 27.21 4.77
C ARG A 105 14.85 27.43 3.90
N ARG A 106 15.16 26.55 2.95
CA ARG A 106 16.31 26.71 2.03
C ARG A 106 15.86 27.18 0.63
N ARG A 107 16.36 28.34 0.20
CA ARG A 107 16.17 28.82 -1.19
C ARG A 107 16.96 27.94 -2.16
N GLY A 108 16.34 27.54 -3.27
CA GLY A 108 17.04 26.96 -4.43
C GLY A 108 17.14 25.44 -4.49
N VAL A 109 16.62 24.73 -3.48
CA VAL A 109 16.50 23.27 -3.54
C VAL A 109 15.06 22.92 -3.91
N LEU A 110 14.77 22.91 -5.21
CA LEU A 110 13.58 22.26 -5.76
C LEU A 110 13.69 20.72 -5.69
N THR A 111 14.77 20.17 -5.11
CA THR A 111 14.93 18.73 -4.94
C THR A 111 14.12 18.26 -3.73
N GLU A 112 12.81 18.19 -3.96
CA GLU A 112 11.90 17.11 -3.62
C GLU A 112 11.85 16.62 -2.16
N ALA A 113 12.97 16.29 -1.51
CA ALA A 113 13.00 15.78 -0.13
C ALA A 113 12.80 16.89 0.92
N GLN A 114 11.81 16.70 1.81
CA GLN A 114 11.60 17.55 2.98
C GLN A 114 12.91 17.71 3.78
N SER A 115 13.29 18.97 4.04
CA SER A 115 14.36 19.25 4.99
C SER A 115 13.84 19.04 6.41
N PRO A 116 14.66 18.56 7.36
CA PRO A 116 14.31 18.57 8.79
C PRO A 116 13.98 19.97 9.32
N ALA A 117 14.38 21.02 8.58
CA ALA A 117 14.11 22.41 8.92
C ALA A 117 12.81 22.96 8.30
N ASP A 118 12.12 22.19 7.45
CA ASP A 118 10.88 22.63 6.81
C ASP A 118 9.74 22.64 7.83
N GLU A 119 8.91 23.66 7.75
CA GLU A 119 7.76 23.83 8.64
C GLU A 119 6.51 23.33 7.92
N VAL A 120 5.85 22.32 8.51
CA VAL A 120 4.67 21.68 7.93
C VAL A 120 3.43 22.11 8.70
N HIS A 121 2.46 22.69 7.99
CA HIS A 121 1.16 23.07 8.52
C HIS A 121 0.08 22.17 7.91
N VAL A 122 -0.69 21.49 8.76
CA VAL A 122 -1.83 20.68 8.31
C VAL A 122 -3.04 21.58 8.09
N LEU A 123 -3.61 21.53 6.88
CA LEU A 123 -4.75 22.37 6.49
C LEU A 123 -6.07 21.59 6.55
N LYS A 124 -6.08 20.34 6.08
CA LYS A 124 -7.24 19.45 6.08
C LYS A 124 -6.82 18.00 6.27
N LYS A 125 -7.75 17.21 6.78
CA LYS A 125 -7.67 15.75 6.83
C LYS A 125 -8.81 15.17 6.01
N ILE A 126 -8.51 14.14 5.24
CA ILE A 126 -9.46 13.38 4.44
C ILE A 126 -9.34 11.93 4.85
N ARG A 127 -10.45 11.32 5.25
CA ARG A 127 -10.57 9.88 5.43
C ARG A 127 -11.21 9.28 4.20
N TRP A 128 -10.60 8.22 3.67
CA TRP A 128 -11.13 7.51 2.51
C TRP A 128 -11.04 5.99 2.72
N ASP A 129 -12.20 5.35 2.62
CA ASP A 129 -12.34 3.90 2.78
C ASP A 129 -12.73 3.32 1.40
N TYR A 130 -11.88 2.45 0.86
CA TYR A 130 -12.08 1.82 -0.45
C TYR A 130 -12.33 0.32 -0.28
N ASN A 131 -13.39 -0.21 -0.90
CA ASN A 131 -13.65 -1.64 -0.96
C ASN A 131 -13.99 -2.07 -2.39
N LEU A 132 -13.31 -3.11 -2.84
CA LEU A 132 -13.53 -3.78 -4.13
C LEU A 132 -13.58 -5.28 -3.88
N ARG A 133 -14.55 -5.95 -4.50
CA ARG A 133 -14.55 -7.39 -4.62
C ARG A 133 -14.82 -7.79 -6.06
N MET A 134 -14.07 -8.75 -6.56
CA MET A 134 -14.15 -9.20 -7.94
C MET A 134 -14.04 -10.71 -8.01
N LYS A 135 -14.98 -11.35 -8.70
CA LYS A 135 -14.91 -12.76 -9.07
C LYS A 135 -14.36 -12.89 -10.47
N VAL A 136 -13.40 -13.79 -10.62
CA VAL A 136 -12.70 -14.05 -11.87
C VAL A 136 -12.80 -15.51 -12.26
N ASP A 137 -12.90 -15.76 -13.57
CA ASP A 137 -12.74 -17.07 -14.16
C ASP A 137 -11.42 -17.11 -14.95
N SER A 138 -10.45 -17.78 -14.36
CA SER A 138 -9.12 -17.97 -14.94
C SER A 138 -9.10 -18.84 -16.21
N HIS A 139 -10.20 -19.52 -16.54
CA HIS A 139 -10.32 -20.30 -17.77
C HIS A 139 -10.71 -19.45 -18.97
N LEU A 140 -11.21 -18.23 -18.76
CA LEU A 140 -11.55 -17.31 -19.84
C LEU A 140 -10.30 -16.56 -20.36
N PRO A 141 -10.34 -16.07 -21.61
CA PRO A 141 -9.31 -15.20 -22.16
C PRO A 141 -9.12 -13.94 -21.30
N VAL A 142 -7.89 -13.40 -21.30
CA VAL A 142 -7.60 -12.08 -20.72
C VAL A 142 -8.52 -11.04 -21.36
N GLY A 143 -9.13 -10.18 -20.54
CA GLY A 143 -10.18 -9.25 -20.97
C GLY A 143 -11.61 -9.74 -20.69
N GLU A 144 -11.81 -11.06 -20.54
CA GLU A 144 -13.12 -11.67 -20.30
C GLU A 144 -13.22 -12.39 -18.94
N ARG A 145 -12.12 -12.41 -18.17
CA ARG A 145 -12.04 -13.15 -16.91
C ARG A 145 -12.95 -12.62 -15.82
N VAL A 146 -13.28 -11.33 -15.81
CA VAL A 146 -14.14 -10.76 -14.75
C VAL A 146 -15.57 -11.24 -14.96
N ARG A 147 -16.06 -12.05 -14.02
CA ARG A 147 -17.44 -12.57 -14.05
C ARG A 147 -18.40 -11.67 -13.28
N TRP A 148 -17.89 -11.04 -12.23
CA TRP A 148 -18.66 -10.16 -11.37
C TRP A 148 -17.68 -9.26 -10.62
N PHE A 149 -18.08 -8.01 -10.38
CA PHE A 149 -17.37 -7.13 -9.48
C PHE A 149 -18.36 -6.23 -8.75
N THR A 150 -17.94 -5.76 -7.59
CA THR A 150 -18.62 -4.71 -6.85
C THR A 150 -17.59 -3.78 -6.26
N GLU A 151 -17.84 -2.49 -6.39
CA GLU A 151 -17.16 -1.45 -5.66
C GLU A 151 -18.16 -0.86 -4.68
N TYR A 152 -17.83 -0.92 -3.40
CA TYR A 152 -18.69 -0.38 -2.36
C TYR A 152 -17.90 0.59 -1.49
N GLN A 153 -18.29 1.86 -1.53
CA GLN A 153 -17.82 2.87 -0.61
C GLN A 153 -18.97 3.13 0.36
N SER A 154 -18.80 2.70 1.62
CA SER A 154 -19.81 2.90 2.66
C SER A 154 -20.16 4.38 2.82
N GLU A 155 -19.15 5.24 2.68
CA GLU A 155 -19.29 6.69 2.70
C GLU A 155 -18.34 7.32 1.66
N PRO A 156 -18.70 8.50 1.11
CA PRO A 156 -17.75 9.29 0.32
C PRO A 156 -16.54 9.71 1.16
N PRO A 157 -15.43 10.13 0.54
CA PRO A 157 -14.30 10.69 1.27
C PRO A 157 -14.74 11.78 2.24
N GLN A 158 -14.44 11.59 3.53
CA GLN A 158 -14.85 12.51 4.60
C GLN A 158 -13.76 13.55 4.80
N VAL A 159 -14.08 14.82 4.59
CA VAL A 159 -13.16 15.94 4.83
C VAL A 159 -13.44 16.53 6.21
N SER A 160 -12.40 16.67 7.02
CA SER A 160 -12.47 17.28 8.35
C SER A 160 -11.36 18.31 8.56
N GLU A 161 -11.54 19.14 9.58
CA GLU A 161 -10.41 19.87 10.16
C GLU A 161 -9.40 18.87 10.74
N PRO A 162 -8.11 19.22 10.79
CA PRO A 162 -7.11 18.35 11.39
C PRO A 162 -7.27 18.33 12.92
N ASP A 163 -7.22 17.12 13.48
CA ASP A 163 -7.28 16.91 14.94
C ASP A 163 -6.00 17.43 15.64
N GLU A 164 -4.87 17.45 14.92
CA GLU A 164 -3.56 17.88 15.40
C GLU A 164 -2.91 18.85 14.41
N ALA A 165 -2.09 19.76 14.94
CA ALA A 165 -1.35 20.72 14.11
C ALA A 165 -0.22 20.09 13.27
N HIS A 166 0.18 18.86 13.61
CA HIS A 166 1.32 18.15 13.01
C HIS A 166 0.89 16.85 12.35
N LEU A 167 1.65 16.41 11.35
CA LEU A 167 1.46 15.09 10.75
C LEU A 167 1.94 14.00 11.71
N PRO A 168 1.24 12.86 11.79
CA PRO A 168 1.76 11.68 12.47
C PRO A 168 3.12 11.27 11.90
N GLU A 169 4.07 10.92 12.76
CA GLU A 169 5.44 10.61 12.37
C GLU A 169 5.50 9.48 11.33
N GLU A 170 4.68 8.45 11.52
CA GLU A 170 4.61 7.27 10.66
C GLU A 170 4.03 7.57 9.28
N SER A 171 3.32 8.69 9.13
CA SER A 171 2.80 9.14 7.84
C SER A 171 3.89 9.77 6.95
N THR A 172 5.07 10.06 7.52
CA THR A 172 6.16 10.76 6.83
C THR A 172 7.42 9.90 6.69
N LYS A 173 7.62 8.92 7.58
CA LYS A 173 8.84 8.11 7.64
C LYS A 173 8.75 6.76 6.92
N ALA A 174 9.91 6.25 6.54
CA ALA A 174 10.08 4.87 6.05
C ALA A 174 9.76 3.82 7.14
N PRO A 175 9.46 2.56 6.76
CA PRO A 175 9.25 2.10 5.39
C PRO A 175 7.91 2.55 4.83
N HIS A 176 7.85 2.72 3.52
CA HIS A 176 6.62 3.07 2.82
C HIS A 176 5.85 1.79 2.47
N CYS A 177 4.54 1.89 2.21
CA CYS A 177 3.66 0.76 1.88
C CYS A 177 4.32 -0.22 0.89
N ASN A 178 4.71 0.27 -0.29
CA ASN A 178 5.34 -0.55 -1.33
C ASN A 178 6.66 -1.24 -0.94
N ALA A 179 7.39 -0.66 0.02
CA ALA A 179 8.65 -1.24 0.50
C ALA A 179 8.41 -2.24 1.63
N ALA A 180 7.39 -2.03 2.45
CA ALA A 180 7.03 -2.86 3.60
C ALA A 180 6.11 -4.05 3.26
N GLN A 181 5.46 -4.04 2.09
CA GLN A 181 4.52 -5.08 1.69
C GLN A 181 5.20 -6.43 1.47
N SER A 182 4.53 -7.49 1.90
CA SER A 182 4.88 -8.86 1.58
C SER A 182 3.65 -9.60 1.05
N LEU A 183 3.82 -10.45 0.05
CA LEU A 183 2.78 -11.36 -0.42
C LEU A 183 2.98 -12.72 0.24
N ILE A 184 2.00 -13.19 1.00
CA ILE A 184 2.09 -14.43 1.77
C ILE A 184 0.95 -15.35 1.40
N TRP A 185 1.27 -16.61 1.10
CA TRP A 185 0.35 -17.70 0.85
C TRP A 185 -0.05 -18.42 2.14
N TYR A 186 -1.36 -18.61 2.31
CA TYR A 186 -1.99 -19.34 3.40
C TYR A 186 -2.79 -20.50 2.80
N PRO A 187 -2.31 -21.74 2.88
CA PRO A 187 -3.06 -22.91 2.42
C PRO A 187 -4.29 -23.14 3.30
N ARG A 188 -5.40 -23.63 2.72
CA ARG A 188 -6.53 -24.14 3.53
C ARG A 188 -6.22 -25.47 4.21
N ASP A 189 -5.36 -26.27 3.59
CA ASP A 189 -4.87 -27.54 4.13
C ASP A 189 -4.01 -27.29 5.39
N PRO A 190 -4.44 -27.73 6.58
CA PRO A 190 -3.76 -27.44 7.83
C PRO A 190 -2.39 -28.13 7.95
N ASP A 191 -2.13 -29.17 7.15
CA ASP A 191 -0.85 -29.87 7.13
C ASP A 191 0.21 -29.13 6.29
N ARG A 192 -0.20 -28.08 5.57
CA ARG A 192 0.70 -27.26 4.75
C ARG A 192 1.12 -25.98 5.48
N TYR A 193 2.39 -25.64 5.31
CA TYR A 193 2.95 -24.42 5.86
C TYR A 193 2.66 -23.20 4.96
N GLN A 194 2.49 -22.06 5.61
CA GLN A 194 2.45 -20.75 4.98
C GLN A 194 3.76 -20.48 4.22
N ARG A 195 3.68 -19.71 3.13
CA ARG A 195 4.84 -19.41 2.28
C ARG A 195 4.91 -17.93 1.96
N ILE A 196 6.12 -17.38 2.00
CA ILE A 196 6.39 -16.03 1.51
C ILE A 196 6.52 -16.14 -0.01
N LEU A 197 5.66 -15.44 -0.74
CA LEU A 197 5.72 -15.39 -2.20
C LEU A 197 6.62 -14.24 -2.67
N VAL A 198 6.41 -13.08 -2.04
CA VAL A 198 7.20 -11.87 -2.25
C VAL A 198 7.64 -11.34 -0.89
N PRO A 199 8.94 -11.35 -0.57
CA PRO A 199 9.44 -10.76 0.66
C PRO A 199 9.37 -9.22 0.60
N PRO A 200 9.30 -8.55 1.77
CA PRO A 200 9.36 -7.10 1.81
C PRO A 200 10.74 -6.58 1.42
N LYS A 201 10.80 -5.39 0.81
CA LYS A 201 12.06 -4.71 0.49
C LYS A 201 12.69 -4.06 1.73
N GLN A 202 11.86 -3.64 2.68
CA GLN A 202 12.28 -3.03 3.94
C GLN A 202 11.51 -3.64 5.11
N ILE A 203 12.21 -3.84 6.22
CA ILE A 203 11.67 -4.37 7.47
C ILE A 203 12.10 -3.47 8.63
N ILE A 204 11.28 -3.42 9.68
CA ILE A 204 11.54 -2.61 10.89
C ILE A 204 12.01 -3.44 12.09
N VAL A 205 12.17 -4.75 11.89
CA VAL A 205 12.65 -5.71 12.89
C VAL A 205 13.62 -6.68 12.21
N PRO A 206 14.49 -7.38 12.97
CA PRO A 206 15.30 -8.45 12.41
C PRO A 206 14.45 -9.50 11.70
N TRP A 207 14.97 -10.06 10.61
CA TRP A 207 14.22 -10.99 9.76
C TRP A 207 13.65 -12.21 10.51
N SER A 208 14.39 -12.78 11.46
CA SER A 208 13.91 -13.89 12.29
C SER A 208 12.68 -13.53 13.12
N GLN A 209 12.61 -12.28 13.60
CA GLN A 209 11.47 -11.75 14.31
C GLN A 209 10.31 -11.48 13.36
N TRP A 210 10.59 -10.91 12.18
CA TRP A 210 9.60 -10.69 11.13
C TRP A 210 8.88 -12.00 10.76
N VAL A 211 9.64 -13.06 10.48
CA VAL A 211 9.11 -14.39 10.10
C VAL A 211 8.21 -14.95 11.21
N ARG A 212 8.66 -14.89 12.45
CA ARG A 212 7.89 -15.38 13.61
C ARG A 212 6.57 -14.63 13.80
N GLU A 213 6.56 -13.31 13.58
CA GLU A 213 5.38 -12.47 13.80
C GLU A 213 4.40 -12.53 12.63
N MET A 214 4.89 -12.69 11.40
CA MET A 214 4.04 -12.81 10.21
C MET A 214 3.48 -14.22 10.02
N LEU A 215 4.29 -15.24 10.31
CA LEU A 215 4.01 -16.64 9.97
C LEU A 215 3.88 -17.58 11.18
N GLY A 216 4.09 -17.08 12.39
CA GLY A 216 4.08 -17.88 13.61
C GLY A 216 5.36 -18.69 13.85
N SER A 217 5.40 -19.40 14.98
CA SER A 217 6.59 -20.09 15.49
C SER A 217 7.01 -21.34 14.71
N LYS A 218 6.09 -21.96 13.96
CA LYS A 218 6.32 -23.19 13.19
C LYS A 218 6.91 -22.93 11.79
N SER A 219 7.11 -21.67 11.42
CA SER A 219 7.56 -21.29 10.08
C SER A 219 9.05 -21.51 9.85
N ARG A 220 9.42 -21.97 8.65
CA ARG A 220 10.83 -22.18 8.27
C ARG A 220 11.54 -20.84 8.10
N ARG A 221 12.64 -20.65 8.84
CA ARG A 221 13.49 -19.46 8.76
C ARG A 221 14.47 -19.60 7.59
N ARG A 222 14.10 -19.13 6.41
CA ARG A 222 15.01 -18.98 5.24
C ARG A 222 15.35 -17.51 5.04
N LYS A 223 16.48 -17.17 4.42
CA LYS A 223 16.81 -15.74 4.15
C LYS A 223 15.83 -15.13 3.14
N PRO A 224 15.60 -13.80 3.12
CA PRO A 224 14.68 -13.15 2.18
C PRO A 224 14.92 -13.53 0.71
N ALA A 225 16.18 -13.54 0.27
CA ALA A 225 16.58 -13.90 -1.09
C ALA A 225 16.33 -15.39 -1.44
N GLU A 226 16.21 -16.24 -0.43
CA GLU A 226 15.94 -17.69 -0.55
C GLU A 226 14.43 -17.99 -0.39
N THR A 227 13.63 -17.00 -0.04
CA THR A 227 12.17 -17.12 0.15
C THR A 227 11.34 -16.64 -1.02
N ALA A 228 11.90 -15.86 -1.95
CA ALA A 228 11.15 -15.35 -3.09
C ALA A 228 10.81 -16.50 -4.06
N GLU A 229 9.57 -17.00 -4.00
CA GLU A 229 9.04 -17.99 -4.95
C GLU A 229 8.46 -17.31 -6.21
N ILE A 230 8.18 -16.00 -6.14
CA ILE A 230 7.90 -15.14 -7.30
C ILE A 230 8.99 -14.08 -7.37
N ARG A 231 9.87 -14.16 -8.38
CA ARG A 231 10.74 -13.04 -8.73
C ARG A 231 9.89 -12.05 -9.53
N TRP A 232 9.98 -10.75 -9.22
CA TRP A 232 9.43 -9.70 -10.06
C TRP A 232 9.93 -9.90 -11.49
N SER A 233 9.06 -10.40 -12.35
CA SER A 233 9.26 -10.45 -13.79
C SER A 233 8.20 -9.56 -14.41
N PRO A 234 8.57 -8.60 -15.27
CA PRO A 234 7.58 -7.80 -16.01
C PRO A 234 6.67 -8.65 -16.91
N TYR A 235 6.90 -9.96 -17.02
CA TYR A 235 6.14 -10.90 -17.84
C TYR A 235 5.27 -11.90 -17.04
N LEU A 236 5.32 -11.90 -15.70
CA LEU A 236 4.43 -12.73 -14.85
C LEU A 236 3.12 -12.01 -14.50
N VAL A 237 2.96 -10.78 -15.01
CA VAL A 237 1.82 -9.90 -14.82
C VAL A 237 1.28 -9.53 -16.19
N GLN A 238 0.27 -10.27 -16.64
CA GLN A 238 -0.65 -9.89 -17.72
C GLN A 238 -2.06 -10.33 -17.33
#